data_AF-A0A662X2D9-F1
#
_entry.id   AF-A0A662X2D9-F1
#
_cell.length_a   1.000
_cell.length_b   1.000
_cell.length_c   1.000
_cell.angle_alpha   90.00
_cell.angle_beta   90.00
_cell.angle_gamma   90.00
#
_symmetry.space_group_name_H-M   'P 1'
#
loop_
_entity.id
_entity.type
_entity.pdbx_description
1 polymer ?
#
loop_
_entity_poly.entity_id
_entity_poly.type
_entity_poly.pdbx_seq_one_letter_code
_entity_poly.pdbx_strand_id
1 'polypeptide(L)'
;MQSLPELEVYAEKTAASLLYLTLECLGVRDDAADRVAGHAGVAIGLATLLRGTAYHSVRQQSYLPEDLMLKHGVTLEDLLAATDTPELGEKAAPVVFEVACRAMEHLHEARALRKDVPSESRSAFLPLVSSAMYLQKLEAANFNVFDPQLQQRNMLQLHFEVLKHFFLRKY
;
A
#
# COMPACT_ATOMS: atom_id res chain seq x y z
N MET A 1 -0.79 -16.39 0.46
CA MET A 1 -2.12 -15.87 0.87
C MET A 1 -3.08 -16.34 -0.18
N GLN A 2 -4.19 -16.99 0.15
CA GLN A 2 -4.93 -17.74 -0.88
C GLN A 2 -5.68 -16.83 -1.84
N SER A 3 -6.19 -15.68 -1.34
CA SER A 3 -7.00 -14.76 -2.15
C SER A 3 -6.78 -13.28 -1.81
N LEU A 4 -7.23 -12.40 -2.71
CA LEU A 4 -7.19 -10.95 -2.51
C LEU A 4 -7.99 -10.47 -1.28
N PRO A 5 -9.21 -10.98 -1.00
CA PRO A 5 -9.92 -10.64 0.24
C PRO A 5 -9.18 -11.07 1.52
N GLU A 6 -8.49 -12.22 1.50
CA GLU A 6 -7.66 -12.62 2.64
C GLU A 6 -6.48 -11.66 2.86
N LEU A 7 -5.91 -11.15 1.76
CA LEU A 7 -4.84 -10.16 1.82
C LEU A 7 -5.33 -8.83 2.41
N GLU A 8 -6.55 -8.40 2.08
CA GLU A 8 -7.21 -7.24 2.69
C GLU A 8 -7.42 -7.44 4.19
N VAL A 9 -7.97 -8.59 4.61
CA VAL A 9 -8.15 -8.94 6.03
C VAL A 9 -6.81 -8.96 6.78
N TYR A 10 -5.75 -9.46 6.15
CA TYR A 10 -4.40 -9.41 6.72
C TYR A 10 -3.90 -7.97 6.87
N ALA A 11 -4.07 -7.13 5.86
CA ALA A 11 -3.69 -5.71 5.89
C ALA A 11 -4.47 -4.93 6.97
N GLU A 12 -5.76 -5.22 7.14
CA GLU A 12 -6.59 -4.67 8.20
C GLU A 12 -6.04 -5.07 9.59
N LYS A 13 -5.84 -6.37 9.82
CA LYS A 13 -5.37 -6.89 11.11
C LYS A 13 -3.96 -6.42 11.49
N THR A 14 -3.15 -6.00 10.53
CA THR A 14 -1.77 -5.57 10.76
C THR A 14 -1.62 -4.06 10.72
N ALA A 15 -1.86 -3.42 9.58
CA ALA A 15 -1.65 -2.00 9.36
C ALA A 15 -2.79 -1.14 9.93
N ALA A 16 -4.07 -1.54 9.77
CA ALA A 16 -5.17 -0.76 10.34
C ALA A 16 -5.16 -0.82 11.88
N SER A 17 -4.84 -1.98 12.48
CA SER A 17 -4.60 -2.11 13.92
C SER A 17 -3.62 -1.08 14.49
N LEU A 18 -2.56 -0.73 13.75
CA LEU A 18 -1.61 0.32 14.17
C LEU A 18 -2.22 1.72 14.08
N LEU A 19 -3.08 1.99 13.09
CA LEU A 19 -3.80 3.26 12.99
C LEU A 19 -4.84 3.40 14.10
N TYR A 20 -5.61 2.35 14.40
CA TYR A 20 -6.55 2.34 15.53
C TYR A 20 -5.83 2.64 16.85
N LEU A 21 -4.67 1.99 17.08
CA LEU A 21 -3.84 2.27 18.25
C LEU A 21 -3.33 3.72 18.26
N THR A 22 -2.96 4.26 17.10
CA THR A 22 -2.50 5.65 16.97
C THR A 22 -3.63 6.64 17.31
N LEU A 23 -4.86 6.37 16.90
CA LEU A 23 -6.05 7.17 17.25
C LEU A 23 -6.29 7.15 18.76
N GLU A 24 -6.22 5.99 19.41
CA GLU A 24 -6.34 5.88 20.86
C GLU A 24 -5.23 6.64 21.59
N CYS A 25 -3.98 6.59 21.10
CA CYS A 25 -2.87 7.37 21.66
C CYS A 25 -3.09 8.89 21.53
N LEU A 26 -3.81 9.33 20.49
CA LEU A 26 -4.20 10.74 20.30
C LEU A 26 -5.46 11.11 21.10
N GLY A 27 -6.08 10.16 21.81
CA GLY A 27 -7.32 10.36 22.56
C GLY A 27 -8.55 10.57 21.66
N VAL A 28 -8.48 10.15 20.39
CA VAL A 28 -9.59 10.26 19.44
C VAL A 28 -10.44 9.00 19.52
N ARG A 29 -11.72 9.17 19.85
CA ARG A 29 -12.74 8.12 19.81
C ARG A 29 -13.90 8.61 18.97
N ASP A 30 -13.88 8.25 17.69
CA ASP A 30 -14.81 8.75 16.69
C ASP A 30 -15.01 7.71 15.58
N ASP A 31 -16.26 7.34 15.31
CA ASP A 31 -16.59 6.29 14.34
C ASP A 31 -16.13 6.65 12.91
N ALA A 32 -16.10 7.95 12.55
CA ALA A 32 -15.62 8.36 11.23
C ALA A 32 -14.10 8.21 11.12
N ALA A 33 -13.36 8.55 12.18
CA ALA A 33 -11.92 8.31 12.26
C ALA A 33 -11.59 6.81 12.16
N ASP A 34 -12.37 5.94 12.81
CA ASP A 34 -12.18 4.49 12.73
C ASP A 34 -12.44 3.96 11.32
N ARG A 35 -13.51 4.41 10.65
CA ARG A 35 -13.74 4.03 9.24
C ARG A 35 -12.57 4.44 8.35
N VAL A 36 -12.06 5.65 8.51
CA VAL A 36 -10.87 6.11 7.77
C VAL A 36 -9.65 5.26 8.10
N ALA A 37 -9.42 4.92 9.37
CA ALA A 37 -8.31 4.06 9.80
C ALA A 37 -8.37 2.67 9.16
N GLY A 38 -9.56 2.08 9.03
CA GLY A 38 -9.77 0.83 8.31
C GLY A 38 -9.29 0.89 6.86
N HIS A 39 -9.88 1.79 6.06
CA HIS A 39 -9.51 1.94 4.64
C HIS A 39 -8.04 2.39 4.46
N ALA A 40 -7.58 3.38 5.22
CA ALA A 40 -6.20 3.85 5.15
C ALA A 40 -5.20 2.74 5.53
N GLY A 41 -5.53 1.95 6.55
CA GLY A 41 -4.71 0.84 7.01
C GLY A 41 -4.59 -0.25 5.96
N VAL A 42 -5.70 -0.67 5.34
CA VAL A 42 -5.67 -1.64 4.24
C VAL A 42 -4.85 -1.11 3.06
N ALA A 43 -5.05 0.14 2.64
CA ALA A 43 -4.27 0.76 1.57
C ALA A 43 -2.76 0.78 1.88
N ILE A 44 -2.37 1.15 3.11
CA ILE A 44 -0.97 1.15 3.57
C ILE A 44 -0.40 -0.28 3.59
N GLY A 45 -1.16 -1.26 4.08
CA GLY A 45 -0.75 -2.65 4.16
C GLY A 45 -0.51 -3.25 2.78
N LEU A 46 -1.47 -3.12 1.86
CA LEU A 46 -1.34 -3.60 0.48
C LEU A 46 -0.16 -2.92 -0.24
N ALA A 47 -0.04 -1.59 -0.16
CA ALA A 47 1.09 -0.88 -0.75
C ALA A 47 2.45 -1.33 -0.17
N THR A 48 2.49 -1.66 1.12
CA THR A 48 3.70 -2.17 1.79
C THR A 48 4.06 -3.56 1.31
N LEU A 49 3.08 -4.45 1.14
CA LEU A 49 3.31 -5.79 0.60
C LEU A 49 3.78 -5.74 -0.85
N LEU A 50 3.17 -4.89 -1.69
CA LEU A 50 3.62 -4.66 -3.07
C LEU A 50 5.07 -4.19 -3.08
N ARG A 51 5.40 -3.13 -2.34
CA ARG A 51 6.78 -2.62 -2.20
C ARG A 51 7.77 -3.65 -1.65
N GLY A 52 7.31 -4.54 -0.77
CA GLY A 52 8.11 -5.61 -0.19
C GLY A 52 8.35 -6.79 -1.15
N THR A 53 7.64 -6.87 -2.28
CA THR A 53 7.64 -8.05 -3.17
C THR A 53 9.05 -8.46 -3.56
N ALA A 54 9.85 -7.54 -4.12
CA ALA A 54 11.23 -7.84 -4.52
C ALA A 54 12.09 -8.37 -3.36
N TYR A 55 11.90 -7.82 -2.15
CA TYR A 55 12.63 -8.26 -0.96
C TYR A 55 12.22 -9.67 -0.48
N HIS A 56 10.93 -10.01 -0.61
CA HIS A 56 10.41 -11.33 -0.27
C HIS A 56 10.78 -12.38 -1.33
N SER A 57 10.78 -12.00 -2.62
CA SER A 57 11.12 -12.89 -3.73
C SER A 57 12.53 -13.47 -3.62
N VAL A 58 13.53 -12.67 -3.22
CA VAL A 58 14.91 -13.15 -2.95
C VAL A 58 14.95 -14.26 -1.89
N ARG A 59 13.97 -14.29 -0.98
CA ARG A 59 13.84 -15.29 0.09
C ARG A 59 12.92 -16.45 -0.28
N GLN A 60 12.53 -16.55 -1.55
CA GLN A 60 11.54 -17.52 -2.01
C GLN A 60 10.22 -17.41 -1.24
N GLN A 61 9.79 -16.17 -0.96
CA GLN A 61 8.52 -15.85 -0.34
C GLN A 61 7.71 -14.91 -1.25
N SER A 62 6.40 -15.10 -1.28
CA SER A 62 5.48 -14.18 -1.94
C SER A 62 4.28 -13.92 -1.04
N TYR A 63 3.89 -12.65 -0.97
CA TYR A 63 2.64 -12.22 -0.32
C TYR A 63 1.57 -11.84 -1.34
N LEU A 64 1.87 -11.96 -2.64
CA LEU A 64 0.86 -11.80 -3.67
C LEU A 64 -0.20 -12.90 -3.55
N PRO A 65 -1.47 -12.62 -3.89
CA PRO A 65 -2.53 -13.62 -3.84
C PRO A 65 -2.26 -14.80 -4.78
N GLU A 66 -2.35 -16.02 -4.26
CA GLU A 66 -2.06 -17.26 -4.99
C GLU A 66 -3.07 -17.49 -6.11
N ASP A 67 -4.35 -17.18 -5.89
CA ASP A 67 -5.41 -17.22 -6.90
C ASP A 67 -5.10 -16.33 -8.12
N LEU A 68 -4.62 -15.11 -7.90
CA LEU A 68 -4.23 -14.18 -8.95
C LEU A 68 -2.95 -14.65 -9.66
N MET A 69 -1.97 -15.15 -8.91
CA MET A 69 -0.76 -15.72 -9.50
C MET A 69 -1.09 -16.90 -10.42
N LEU A 70 -1.96 -17.81 -9.98
CA LEU A 70 -2.43 -18.94 -10.79
C LEU A 70 -3.22 -18.48 -12.02
N LYS A 71 -4.13 -17.51 -11.86
CA LYS A 71 -4.93 -16.91 -12.94
C LYS A 71 -4.05 -16.34 -14.06
N HIS A 72 -2.94 -15.71 -13.71
CA HIS A 72 -2.02 -15.07 -14.66
C HIS A 72 -0.79 -15.92 -15.02
N GLY A 73 -0.69 -17.14 -14.50
CA GLY A 73 0.42 -18.06 -14.78
C GLY A 73 1.78 -17.59 -14.26
N VAL A 74 1.78 -16.85 -13.14
CA VAL A 74 2.98 -16.33 -12.46
C VAL A 74 3.42 -17.32 -11.39
N THR A 75 4.68 -17.75 -11.43
CA THR A 75 5.27 -18.62 -10.41
C THR A 75 6.22 -17.85 -9.50
N LEU A 76 6.64 -18.48 -8.40
CA LEU A 76 7.62 -17.89 -7.50
C LEU A 76 8.99 -17.76 -8.16
N GLU A 77 9.33 -18.68 -9.06
CA GLU A 77 10.57 -18.64 -9.86
C GLU A 77 10.58 -17.44 -10.82
N ASP A 78 9.43 -17.08 -11.41
CA ASP A 78 9.32 -15.87 -12.23
C ASP A 78 9.62 -14.62 -11.38
N LEU A 79 9.06 -14.55 -10.16
CA LEU A 79 9.29 -13.45 -9.24
C LEU A 79 10.75 -13.38 -8.78
N LEU A 80 11.40 -14.53 -8.56
CA LEU A 80 12.82 -14.60 -8.22
C LEU A 80 13.68 -14.19 -9.43
N ALA A 81 13.38 -14.65 -10.64
CA ALA A 81 14.12 -14.24 -11.83
C ALA A 81 14.00 -12.72 -12.09
N ALA A 82 12.84 -12.14 -11.78
CA ALA A 82 12.61 -10.71 -11.88
C ALA A 82 13.41 -9.87 -10.86
N THR A 83 13.96 -10.46 -9.79
CA THR A 83 14.87 -9.71 -8.89
C THR A 83 16.22 -9.43 -9.53
N ASP A 84 16.69 -10.33 -10.39
CA ASP A 84 17.97 -10.18 -11.10
C ASP A 84 17.79 -9.46 -12.45
N THR A 85 16.67 -9.73 -13.14
CA THR A 85 16.34 -9.15 -14.45
C THR A 85 14.97 -8.46 -14.38
N PRO A 86 14.91 -7.16 -14.04
CA PRO A 86 13.66 -6.42 -13.80
C PRO A 86 12.63 -6.49 -14.94
N GLU A 87 13.07 -6.69 -16.18
CA GLU A 87 12.21 -6.82 -17.36
C GLU A 87 11.29 -8.06 -17.26
N LEU A 88 11.72 -9.12 -16.59
CA LEU A 88 10.89 -10.30 -16.35
C LEU A 88 9.73 -10.02 -15.38
N GLY A 89 9.81 -8.92 -14.63
CA GLY A 89 8.78 -8.43 -13.73
C GLY A 89 7.47 -8.05 -14.43
N GLU A 90 7.50 -7.79 -15.75
CA GLU A 90 6.29 -7.52 -16.55
C GLU A 90 5.28 -8.67 -16.49
N LYS A 91 5.74 -9.91 -16.34
CA LYS A 91 4.86 -11.08 -16.19
C LYS A 91 3.99 -11.00 -14.92
N ALA A 92 4.52 -10.40 -13.85
CA ALA A 92 3.80 -10.22 -12.59
C ALA A 92 2.91 -8.97 -12.58
N ALA A 93 3.05 -8.07 -13.56
CA ALA A 93 2.33 -6.80 -13.60
C ALA A 93 0.79 -6.94 -13.51
N PRO A 94 0.12 -7.92 -14.16
CA PRO A 94 -1.32 -8.10 -14.02
C PRO A 94 -1.77 -8.45 -12.59
N VAL A 95 -0.98 -9.26 -11.86
CA VAL A 95 -1.24 -9.60 -10.46
C VAL A 95 -1.08 -8.37 -9.58
N VAL A 96 0.03 -7.65 -9.78
CA VAL A 96 0.35 -6.40 -9.06
C VAL A 96 -0.70 -5.33 -9.32
N PHE A 97 -1.19 -5.23 -10.56
CA PHE A 97 -2.26 -4.31 -10.96
C PHE A 97 -3.55 -4.56 -10.17
N GLU A 98 -4.04 -5.80 -10.10
CA GLU A 98 -5.27 -6.11 -9.36
C GLU A 98 -5.15 -5.76 -7.87
N VAL A 99 -4.00 -6.03 -7.23
CA VAL A 99 -3.75 -5.66 -5.82
C VAL A 99 -3.62 -4.14 -5.67
N ALA A 100 -2.93 -3.46 -6.60
CA ALA A 100 -2.75 -2.02 -6.57
C ALA A 100 -4.08 -1.27 -6.76
N CYS A 101 -4.96 -1.75 -7.65
CA CYS A 101 -6.32 -1.22 -7.80
C CYS A 101 -7.09 -1.29 -6.50
N ARG A 102 -7.07 -2.42 -5.78
CA ARG A 102 -7.70 -2.51 -4.45
C ARG A 102 -7.09 -1.54 -3.44
N ALA A 103 -5.77 -1.42 -3.40
CA ALA A 103 -5.12 -0.44 -2.53
C ALA A 103 -5.55 1.00 -2.85
N MET A 104 -5.70 1.33 -4.14
CA MET A 104 -6.18 2.64 -4.60
C MET A 104 -7.65 2.88 -4.26
N GLU A 105 -8.53 1.88 -4.39
CA GLU A 105 -9.94 1.95 -3.99
C GLU A 105 -10.07 2.35 -2.51
N HIS A 106 -9.41 1.61 -1.61
CA HIS A 106 -9.38 1.94 -0.18
C HIS A 106 -8.79 3.33 0.09
N LEU A 107 -7.74 3.72 -0.64
CA LEU A 107 -7.15 5.04 -0.52
C LEU A 107 -8.13 6.15 -0.91
N HIS A 108 -8.91 5.96 -1.98
CA HIS A 108 -9.95 6.88 -2.40
C HIS A 108 -11.09 6.99 -1.38
N GLU A 109 -11.53 5.86 -0.82
CA GLU A 109 -12.56 5.83 0.24
C GLU A 109 -12.11 6.57 1.50
N ALA A 110 -10.88 6.32 1.97
CA ALA A 110 -10.29 7.04 3.11
C ALA A 110 -10.24 8.56 2.85
N ARG A 111 -9.90 8.98 1.64
CA ARG A 111 -9.86 10.40 1.27
C ARG A 111 -11.25 11.03 1.13
N ALA A 112 -12.24 10.28 0.69
CA ALA A 112 -13.62 10.75 0.57
C ALA A 112 -14.19 11.14 1.95
N LEU A 113 -13.89 10.34 2.97
CA LEU A 113 -14.34 10.52 4.35
C LEU A 113 -13.52 11.56 5.14
N ARG A 114 -12.46 12.15 4.56
CA ARG A 114 -11.54 13.06 5.25
C ARG A 114 -12.20 14.28 5.89
N LYS A 115 -13.31 14.76 5.33
CA LYS A 115 -14.01 15.95 5.87
C LYS A 115 -14.78 15.63 7.14
N ASP A 116 -15.12 14.37 7.34
CA ASP A 116 -15.98 13.91 8.43
C ASP A 116 -15.18 13.56 9.69
N VAL A 117 -13.84 13.52 9.60
CA VAL A 117 -12.98 13.21 10.74
C VAL A 117 -12.59 14.46 11.55
N PRO A 118 -12.45 14.31 12.89
CA PRO A 118 -11.88 15.32 13.76
C PRO A 118 -10.53 15.84 13.25
N SER A 119 -10.17 17.08 13.61
CA SER A 119 -8.92 17.67 13.13
C SER A 119 -7.67 17.02 13.75
N GLU A 120 -7.84 16.51 14.96
CA GLU A 120 -6.89 15.88 15.85
C GLU A 120 -6.43 14.52 15.31
N SER A 121 -7.29 13.81 14.58
CA SER A 121 -6.99 12.49 14.00
C SER A 121 -6.19 12.57 12.69
N ARG A 122 -6.16 13.73 12.03
CA ARG A 122 -5.57 13.87 10.69
C ARG A 122 -4.09 13.53 10.64
N SER A 123 -3.36 13.75 11.74
CA SER A 123 -1.94 13.40 11.84
C SER A 123 -1.70 11.89 11.84
N ALA A 124 -2.65 11.09 12.36
CA ALA A 124 -2.57 9.63 12.36
C ALA A 124 -2.52 9.04 10.94
N PHE A 125 -3.13 9.73 9.98
CA PHE A 125 -3.25 9.26 8.59
C PHE A 125 -2.13 9.74 7.66
N LEU A 126 -1.18 10.54 8.14
CA LEU A 126 -0.03 10.99 7.34
C LEU A 126 0.79 9.83 6.70
N PRO A 127 0.94 8.65 7.32
CA PRO A 127 1.61 7.52 6.67
C PRO A 127 0.96 7.12 5.33
N LEU A 128 -0.33 7.39 5.12
CA LEU A 128 -1.04 7.11 3.87
C LEU A 128 -0.44 7.88 2.68
N VAL A 129 0.09 9.09 2.91
CA VAL A 129 0.73 9.91 1.87
C VAL A 129 1.89 9.15 1.21
N SER A 130 2.71 8.47 2.02
CA SER A 130 3.84 7.68 1.50
C SER A 130 3.38 6.51 0.63
N SER A 131 2.26 5.88 1.00
CA SER A 131 1.66 4.77 0.25
C SER A 131 1.03 5.25 -1.05
N ALA A 132 0.35 6.39 -1.02
CA ALA A 132 -0.19 7.05 -2.21
C ALA A 132 0.91 7.36 -3.24
N MET A 133 2.03 7.93 -2.78
CA MET A 133 3.17 8.24 -3.64
C MET A 133 3.79 6.98 -4.25
N TYR A 134 3.88 5.89 -3.49
CA TYR A 134 4.37 4.61 -4.01
C TYR A 134 3.43 4.04 -5.08
N LEU A 135 2.12 4.00 -4.82
CA LEU A 135 1.13 3.50 -5.79
C LEU A 135 1.14 4.31 -7.10
N GLN A 136 1.31 5.63 -7.03
CA GLN A 136 1.45 6.48 -8.23
C GLN A 136 2.72 6.17 -9.03
N LYS A 137 3.84 5.90 -8.35
CA LYS A 137 5.08 5.47 -9.03
C LYS A 137 4.93 4.09 -9.64
N LEU A 138 4.25 3.18 -8.95
CA LEU A 138 3.96 1.84 -9.44
C LEU A 138 3.10 1.87 -10.70
N GLU A 139 2.08 2.73 -10.73
CA GLU A 139 1.27 2.99 -11.93
C GLU A 139 2.13 3.55 -13.08
N ALA A 140 3.00 4.52 -12.80
CA ALA A 140 3.92 5.07 -13.81
C ALA A 140 4.94 4.04 -14.34
N ALA A 141 5.26 3.01 -13.56
CA ALA A 141 6.11 1.89 -13.95
C ALA A 141 5.33 0.74 -14.60
N ASN A 142 4.10 0.99 -15.08
CA ASN A 142 3.21 -0.03 -15.66
C ASN A 142 3.01 -1.26 -14.75
N PHE A 143 2.96 -1.04 -13.44
CA PHE A 143 2.81 -2.08 -12.41
C PHE A 143 3.92 -3.12 -12.37
N ASN A 144 5.09 -2.84 -12.97
CA ASN A 144 6.29 -3.64 -12.75
C ASN A 144 6.88 -3.32 -11.37
N VAL A 145 6.60 -4.20 -10.40
CA VAL A 145 7.07 -4.05 -9.01
C VAL A 145 8.60 -4.17 -8.84
N PHE A 146 9.30 -4.69 -9.85
CA PHE A 146 10.75 -4.86 -9.86
C PHE A 146 11.49 -3.70 -10.52
N ASP A 147 10.78 -2.70 -11.06
CA ASP A 147 11.40 -1.54 -11.71
C ASP A 147 12.38 -0.82 -10.75
N PRO A 148 13.65 -0.61 -11.14
CA PRO A 148 14.65 0.07 -10.32
C PRO A 148 14.24 1.46 -9.83
N GLN A 149 13.38 2.18 -10.57
CA GLN A 149 12.88 3.49 -10.18
C GLN A 149 12.05 3.44 -8.89
N LEU A 150 11.37 2.32 -8.61
CA LEU A 150 10.60 2.12 -7.38
C LEU A 150 11.49 1.98 -6.15
N GLN A 151 12.74 1.57 -6.33
CA GLN A 151 13.72 1.45 -5.24
C GLN A 151 14.41 2.78 -4.91
N GLN A 152 14.29 3.79 -5.78
CA GLN A 152 14.91 5.10 -5.57
C GLN A 152 14.21 5.87 -4.44
N ARG A 153 14.96 6.09 -3.35
CA ARG A 153 14.50 6.87 -2.20
C ARG A 153 14.66 8.36 -2.48
N ASN A 154 13.57 9.05 -2.81
CA ASN A 154 13.56 10.51 -2.85
C ASN A 154 13.12 11.09 -1.50
N MET A 155 14.06 11.11 -0.55
CA MET A 155 13.78 11.54 0.83
C MET A 155 13.24 12.97 0.89
N LEU A 156 13.81 13.91 0.12
CA LEU A 156 13.38 15.31 0.14
C LEU A 156 11.93 15.47 -0.33
N GLN A 157 11.55 14.76 -1.40
CA GLN A 157 10.20 14.78 -1.92
C GLN A 157 9.19 14.22 -0.91
N LEU A 158 9.53 13.14 -0.21
CA LEU A 158 8.65 12.57 0.82
C LEU A 158 8.44 13.54 1.98
N HIS A 159 9.51 14.13 2.54
CA HIS A 159 9.38 15.10 3.62
C HIS A 159 8.57 16.32 3.17
N PHE A 160 8.82 16.82 1.96
CA PHE A 160 8.06 17.94 1.41
C PHE A 160 6.58 17.61 1.28
N GLU A 161 6.22 16.46 0.71
CA GLU A 161 4.83 16.06 0.56
C GLU A 161 4.16 15.82 1.92
N VAL A 162 4.82 15.16 2.88
CA VAL A 162 4.29 14.99 4.24
C VAL A 162 4.06 16.34 4.93
N LEU A 163 5.03 17.26 4.86
CA LEU A 163 4.90 18.61 5.45
C LEU A 163 3.77 19.40 4.78
N LYS A 164 3.73 19.38 3.45
CA LYS A 164 2.66 20.02 2.67
C LYS A 164 1.29 19.46 3.07
N HIS A 165 1.16 18.15 3.21
CA HIS A 165 -0.09 17.48 3.62
C HIS A 165 -0.46 17.82 5.08
N PHE A 166 0.52 17.84 5.98
CA PHE A 166 0.36 18.29 7.36
C PHE A 166 -0.17 19.73 7.44
N PHE A 167 0.47 20.68 6.76
CA PHE A 167 0.06 22.09 6.76
C PHE A 167 -1.27 22.32 6.03
N LEU A 168 -1.52 21.62 4.92
CA LEU A 168 -2.79 21.71 4.18
C LEU A 168 -3.93 20.93 4.85
N ARG A 169 -3.65 20.21 5.94
CA ARG A 169 -4.59 19.29 6.61
C ARG A 169 -5.23 18.28 5.64
N LYS A 170 -4.41 17.79 4.70
CA LYS A 170 -4.77 16.78 3.70
C LYS A 170 -3.92 15.53 3.94
N TYR A 171 -4.45 14.37 3.62
CA TYR A 171 -3.72 13.11 3.41
C TYR A 171 -4.36 12.41 2.20
#